data_AF-A0A9X1SDI5-F1
#
_entry.id   AF-A0A9X1SDI5-F1
#
_cell.length_a   1.000
_cell.length_b   1.000
_cell.length_c   1.000
_cell.angle_alpha   90.00
_cell.angle_beta   90.00
_cell.angle_gamma   90.00
#
_symmetry.space_group_name_H-M   'P 1'
#
loop_
_entity.id
_entity.type
_entity.pdbx_description
1 polymer ?
#
loop_
_entity_poly.entity_id
_entity_poly.type
_entity_poly.pdbx_seq_one_letter_code
_entity_poly.pdbx_strand_id
1 'polypeptide(L)'
;MSTTTAPQPREAGGQYSFKTHGEAPVALGAAGDDTITRLHEFADAQPGSTEGRGLANQARLSAAARNIHEGLPGAASFTLDKADGGYVVARAWDTRGYQLGEDDREYIVKHLREAGVGYIHTPVGLAEARRWEPDAVSPTSPKITSKGRTVFVTLPDGVVVDRTSKSNNYTHAIIASPENTDVVRKLALVEADEHRKEVDDIDAALAEPLKIRSVQRVKTTGDPDVNHQGEPVYYNHEYRAYSTDGKRLLKTLRGNSKQETQGAYDEDGKYHPDRIEKIFPAMKAALKERRNTVQGYVDKAMSTVEEIDNGTYNAGTWSAWGFSASAANAEKTARSSMNHAPARTFSAVEIDK
;
A
#
# COMPACT_ATOMS: atom_id res chain seq x y z
N MET A 1 22.58 -39.85 -11.18
CA MET A 1 22.26 -39.31 -9.85
C MET A 1 21.15 -38.28 -10.04
N SER A 2 19.92 -38.65 -9.68
CA SER A 2 18.72 -37.82 -9.85
C SER A 2 18.40 -37.22 -8.49
N THR A 3 18.58 -35.91 -8.31
CA THR A 3 18.24 -35.24 -7.06
C THR A 3 16.76 -34.93 -7.03
N THR A 4 16.03 -35.74 -6.27
CA THR A 4 14.63 -35.53 -5.90
C THR A 4 14.56 -34.34 -4.95
N THR A 5 14.07 -33.19 -5.43
CA THR A 5 13.76 -32.04 -4.58
C THR A 5 12.49 -32.35 -3.80
N ALA A 6 12.56 -32.25 -2.48
CA ALA A 6 11.44 -32.44 -1.57
C ALA A 6 10.28 -31.46 -1.89
N PRO A 7 9.01 -31.87 -1.75
CA PRO A 7 7.87 -30.96 -1.91
C PRO A 7 7.91 -29.89 -0.82
N GLN A 8 7.90 -28.62 -1.24
CA GLN A 8 7.79 -27.52 -0.29
C GLN A 8 6.44 -27.54 0.44
N PRO A 9 6.41 -27.25 1.75
CA PRO A 9 5.17 -27.18 2.52
C PRO A 9 4.28 -26.06 1.99
N ARG A 10 2.99 -26.36 1.83
CA ARG A 10 1.96 -25.38 1.43
C ARG A 10 1.83 -24.31 2.51
N GLU A 11 2.14 -23.06 2.16
CA GLU A 11 1.85 -21.91 2.99
C GLU A 11 0.33 -21.72 3.12
N ALA A 12 -0.13 -21.67 4.37
CA ALA A 12 -1.51 -21.37 4.73
C ALA A 12 -1.71 -19.86 4.73
N GLY A 13 -2.13 -19.33 3.59
CA GLY A 13 -2.49 -17.92 3.42
C GLY A 13 -2.45 -17.57 1.95
N GLY A 14 -3.60 -17.49 1.30
CA GLY A 14 -3.71 -17.18 -0.13
C GLY A 14 -3.27 -15.76 -0.47
N GLN A 15 -1.97 -15.50 -0.48
CA GLN A 15 -1.39 -14.36 -1.17
C GLN A 15 -1.28 -14.72 -2.65
N TYR A 16 -2.17 -14.13 -3.45
CA TYR A 16 -2.07 -14.19 -4.91
C TYR A 16 -1.13 -13.06 -5.35
N SER A 17 -0.08 -13.40 -6.09
CA SER A 17 0.88 -12.43 -6.60
C SER A 17 0.22 -11.50 -7.62
N PHE A 18 0.24 -10.20 -7.35
CA PHE A 18 -0.17 -9.15 -8.27
C PHE A 18 1.04 -8.79 -9.15
N LYS A 19 0.82 -8.54 -10.45
CA LYS A 19 1.84 -7.94 -11.31
C LYS A 19 1.57 -6.44 -11.38
N THR A 20 2.41 -5.65 -10.73
CA THR A 20 2.46 -4.20 -10.94
C THR A 20 3.32 -3.91 -12.17
N HIS A 21 2.78 -3.17 -13.13
CA HIS A 21 3.50 -2.75 -14.33
C HIS A 21 3.90 -1.28 -14.19
N GLY A 22 5.16 -1.00 -13.84
CA GLY A 22 5.79 0.32 -14.03
C GLY A 22 6.02 1.17 -12.77
N GLU A 23 7.04 2.03 -12.87
CA GLU A 23 7.45 3.06 -11.91
C GLU A 23 6.38 4.17 -11.75
N ALA A 24 6.45 4.91 -10.64
CA ALA A 24 5.44 5.87 -10.18
C ALA A 24 5.07 6.95 -11.23
N PRO A 25 3.77 7.18 -11.53
CA PRO A 25 3.35 8.26 -12.43
C PRO A 25 3.12 9.60 -11.70
N VAL A 26 3.26 10.68 -12.47
CA VAL A 26 3.06 12.07 -12.04
C VAL A 26 1.56 12.37 -11.90
N ALA A 27 1.15 12.87 -10.73
CA ALA A 27 -0.22 13.31 -10.47
C ALA A 27 -0.57 14.52 -11.35
N LEU A 28 -1.67 14.43 -12.12
CA LEU A 28 -2.22 15.57 -12.83
C LEU A 28 -2.90 16.49 -11.80
N GLY A 29 -2.19 17.57 -11.44
CA GLY A 29 -2.72 18.63 -10.57
C GLY A 29 -4.00 19.28 -11.13
N ALA A 30 -4.72 19.95 -10.24
CA ALA A 30 -5.98 20.65 -10.50
C ALA A 30 -5.94 21.55 -11.75
N ALA A 31 -7.12 21.80 -12.34
CA ALA A 31 -7.32 22.60 -13.53
C ALA A 31 -6.61 23.97 -13.46
N GLY A 32 -5.51 24.10 -14.19
CA GLY A 32 -4.77 25.33 -14.45
C GLY A 32 -4.45 25.48 -15.95
N ASP A 33 -4.01 26.69 -16.32
CA ASP A 33 -4.01 27.29 -17.68
C ASP A 33 -3.16 26.62 -18.77
N ASP A 34 -2.59 25.43 -18.56
CA ASP A 34 -1.88 24.73 -19.63
C ASP A 34 -2.30 23.26 -19.77
N THR A 35 -3.49 23.08 -20.38
CA THR A 35 -4.03 21.74 -20.63
C THR A 35 -3.21 20.97 -21.66
N ILE A 36 -2.50 21.65 -22.57
CA ILE A 36 -1.69 21.01 -23.61
C ILE A 36 -0.43 20.40 -22.98
N THR A 37 0.29 21.16 -22.15
CA THR A 37 1.46 20.66 -21.42
C THR A 37 1.13 19.44 -20.56
N ARG A 38 -0.03 19.46 -19.87
CA ARG A 38 -0.49 18.32 -19.07
C ARG A 38 -0.75 17.05 -19.89
N LEU A 39 -1.28 17.18 -21.11
CA LEU A 39 -1.49 16.03 -22.01
C LEU A 39 -0.17 15.42 -22.49
N HIS A 40 0.85 16.25 -22.70
CA HIS A 40 2.20 15.80 -23.04
C HIS A 40 2.87 15.07 -21.87
N GLU A 41 2.83 15.65 -20.67
CA GLU A 41 3.37 15.02 -19.45
C GLU A 41 2.70 13.68 -19.17
N PHE A 42 1.37 13.60 -19.30
CA PHE A 42 0.63 12.33 -19.16
C PHE A 42 1.10 11.29 -20.17
N ALA A 43 1.27 11.69 -21.45
CA ALA A 43 1.68 10.77 -22.51
C ALA A 43 3.10 10.23 -22.29
N ASP A 44 4.02 11.06 -21.82
CA ASP A 44 5.41 10.68 -21.58
C ASP A 44 5.57 9.82 -20.33
N ALA A 45 4.65 9.94 -19.36
CA ALA A 45 4.60 9.10 -18.17
C ALA A 45 3.98 7.70 -18.41
N GLN A 46 3.41 7.42 -19.60
CA GLN A 46 2.77 6.14 -19.85
C GLN A 46 3.79 4.98 -19.96
N PRO A 47 3.48 3.80 -19.41
CA PRO A 47 4.36 2.64 -19.53
C PRO A 47 4.46 2.18 -21.00
N GLY A 48 5.61 1.60 -21.38
CA GLY A 48 5.85 1.06 -22.73
C GLY A 48 4.99 -0.14 -23.14
N SER A 49 3.95 -0.48 -22.37
CA SER A 49 2.97 -1.51 -22.70
C SER A 49 2.13 -1.11 -23.93
N THR A 50 1.41 -2.05 -24.54
CA THR A 50 0.56 -1.75 -25.70
C THR A 50 -0.58 -0.79 -25.34
N GLU A 51 -1.14 -0.91 -24.13
CA GLU A 51 -2.22 -0.06 -23.64
C GLU A 51 -1.73 1.33 -23.23
N GLY A 52 -0.59 1.41 -22.53
CA GLY A 52 0.06 2.68 -22.19
C GLY A 52 0.45 3.49 -23.44
N ARG A 53 0.97 2.82 -24.48
CA ARG A 53 1.20 3.45 -25.79
C ARG A 53 -0.09 3.92 -26.45
N GLY A 54 -1.21 3.23 -26.26
CA GLY A 54 -2.52 3.65 -26.74
C GLY A 54 -3.01 4.93 -26.05
N LEU A 55 -2.91 4.99 -24.72
CA LEU A 55 -3.29 6.15 -23.92
C LEU A 55 -2.40 7.37 -24.21
N ALA A 56 -1.08 7.16 -24.32
CA ALA A 56 -0.15 8.21 -24.72
C ALA A 56 -0.51 8.79 -26.09
N ASN A 57 -0.87 7.92 -27.04
CA ASN A 57 -1.24 8.36 -28.38
C ASN A 57 -2.57 9.14 -28.40
N GLN A 58 -3.54 8.75 -27.58
CA GLN A 58 -4.82 9.47 -27.43
C GLN A 58 -4.62 10.86 -26.81
N ALA A 59 -3.79 10.98 -25.77
CA ALA A 59 -3.50 12.26 -25.14
C ALA A 59 -2.79 13.23 -26.10
N ARG A 60 -1.80 12.74 -26.86
CA ARG A 60 -1.11 13.51 -27.91
C ARG A 60 -2.08 13.93 -29.03
N LEU A 61 -3.01 13.05 -29.42
CA LEU A 61 -4.02 13.38 -30.42
C LEU A 61 -4.96 14.48 -29.93
N SER A 62 -5.34 14.45 -28.65
CA SER A 62 -6.19 15.49 -28.06
C SER A 62 -5.49 16.85 -28.04
N ALA A 63 -4.20 16.88 -27.67
CA ALA A 63 -3.39 18.09 -27.74
C ALA A 63 -3.32 18.64 -29.17
N ALA A 64 -3.03 17.77 -30.14
CA ALA A 64 -3.02 18.15 -31.56
C ALA A 64 -4.38 18.66 -32.03
N ALA A 65 -5.48 18.00 -31.66
CA ALA A 65 -6.83 18.37 -32.08
C ALA A 65 -7.26 19.75 -31.54
N ARG A 66 -6.76 20.16 -30.38
CA ARG A 66 -6.97 21.52 -29.85
C ARG A 66 -6.26 22.57 -30.70
N ASN A 67 -4.97 22.39 -30.98
CA ASN A 67 -4.20 23.29 -31.84
C ASN A 67 -4.78 23.36 -33.27
N ILE A 68 -5.16 22.20 -33.82
CA ILE A 68 -5.77 22.12 -35.15
C ILE A 68 -7.05 22.94 -35.21
N HIS A 69 -7.92 22.84 -34.20
CA HIS A 69 -9.16 23.60 -34.21
C HIS A 69 -8.95 25.10 -34.02
N GLU A 70 -7.96 25.51 -33.24
CA GLU A 70 -7.64 26.93 -33.06
C GLU A 70 -7.16 27.59 -34.36
N GLY A 71 -6.33 26.89 -35.16
CA GLY A 71 -5.89 27.40 -36.46
C GLY A 71 -6.80 27.08 -37.65
N LEU A 72 -7.59 26.02 -37.56
CA LEU A 72 -8.55 25.57 -38.58
C LEU A 72 -9.93 25.28 -37.94
N PRO A 73 -10.67 26.31 -37.51
CA PRO A 73 -11.96 26.13 -36.81
C PRO A 73 -13.03 25.43 -37.66
N GLY A 74 -12.86 25.43 -38.99
CA GLY A 74 -13.73 24.73 -39.93
C GLY A 74 -13.49 23.22 -40.01
N ALA A 75 -12.35 22.70 -39.55
CA ALA A 75 -11.99 21.29 -39.66
C ALA A 75 -12.80 20.41 -38.69
N ALA A 76 -13.38 19.32 -39.19
CA ALA A 76 -14.26 18.43 -38.42
C ALA A 76 -13.68 17.02 -38.23
N SER A 77 -13.06 16.43 -39.24
CA SER A 77 -12.48 15.09 -39.14
C SER A 77 -11.37 14.86 -40.16
N PHE A 78 -10.57 13.82 -39.95
CA PHE A 78 -9.56 13.38 -40.91
C PHE A 78 -9.26 11.88 -40.80
N THR A 79 -8.63 11.33 -41.83
CA THR A 79 -8.08 9.97 -41.85
C THR A 79 -6.58 10.02 -42.12
N LEU A 80 -5.81 9.21 -41.41
CA LEU A 80 -4.37 9.07 -41.61
C LEU A 80 -4.06 7.82 -42.42
N ASP A 81 -3.22 7.97 -43.44
CA ASP A 81 -2.59 6.86 -44.14
C ASP A 81 -1.11 6.75 -43.72
N LYS A 82 -0.61 5.52 -43.76
CA LYS A 82 0.80 5.24 -43.52
C LYS A 82 1.60 5.52 -44.79
N ALA A 83 2.65 6.33 -44.68
CA ALA A 83 3.56 6.66 -45.77
C ALA A 83 5.02 6.44 -45.35
N ASP A 84 5.92 6.41 -46.32
CA ASP A 84 7.36 6.30 -46.04
C ASP A 84 7.83 7.54 -45.26
N GLY A 85 8.31 7.31 -44.03
CA GLY A 85 8.74 8.38 -43.12
C GLY A 85 7.66 8.92 -42.17
N GLY A 86 6.44 8.35 -42.13
CA GLY A 86 5.44 8.70 -41.11
C GLY A 86 3.97 8.53 -41.54
N TYR A 87 3.13 9.49 -41.15
CA TYR A 87 1.72 9.53 -41.50
C TYR A 87 1.43 10.72 -42.42
N VAL A 88 0.45 10.55 -43.31
CA VAL A 88 -0.13 11.61 -44.15
C VAL A 88 -1.63 11.68 -43.92
N VAL A 89 -2.22 12.86 -44.02
CA VAL A 89 -3.68 13.02 -43.97
C VAL A 89 -4.24 12.65 -45.35
N ALA A 90 -4.79 11.44 -45.45
CA ALA A 90 -5.36 10.92 -46.69
C ALA A 90 -6.59 11.72 -47.13
N ARG A 91 -7.45 12.06 -46.16
CA ARG A 91 -8.66 12.87 -46.33
C ARG A 91 -8.90 13.67 -45.06
N ALA A 92 -9.42 14.87 -45.22
CA ALA A 92 -9.93 15.69 -44.12
C ALA A 92 -11.19 16.42 -44.58
N TRP A 93 -12.11 16.65 -43.65
CA TRP A 93 -13.41 17.23 -43.93
C TRP A 93 -13.68 18.41 -43.01
N ASP A 94 -14.39 19.40 -43.54
CA ASP A 94 -14.94 20.49 -42.76
C ASP A 94 -16.25 20.11 -42.06
N THR A 95 -16.79 21.01 -41.24
CA THR A 95 -18.07 20.83 -40.52
C THR A 95 -19.30 20.65 -41.42
N ARG A 96 -19.19 20.95 -42.71
CA ARG A 96 -20.25 20.79 -43.71
C ARG A 96 -20.05 19.52 -44.57
N GLY A 97 -18.98 18.76 -44.32
CA GLY A 97 -18.63 17.54 -45.04
C GLY A 97 -17.85 17.78 -46.34
N TYR A 98 -17.40 19.00 -46.62
CA TYR A 98 -16.55 19.28 -47.77
C TYR A 98 -15.10 18.88 -47.49
N GLN A 99 -14.42 18.38 -48.51
CA GLN A 99 -13.01 18.00 -48.38
C GLN A 99 -12.12 19.24 -48.24
N LEU A 100 -11.24 19.23 -47.25
CA LEU A 100 -10.28 20.31 -47.02
C LEU A 100 -9.16 20.31 -48.07
N GLY A 101 -8.56 21.49 -48.28
CA GLY A 101 -7.49 21.72 -49.24
C GLY A 101 -6.19 20.99 -48.89
N GLU A 102 -5.17 21.12 -49.74
CA GLU A 102 -3.83 20.59 -49.46
C GLU A 102 -3.17 21.31 -48.29
N ASP A 103 -3.17 22.65 -48.29
CA ASP A 103 -2.61 23.49 -47.21
C ASP A 103 -3.22 23.16 -45.82
N ASP A 104 -4.53 22.97 -45.75
CA ASP A 104 -5.23 22.59 -44.51
C ASP A 104 -4.81 21.20 -44.02
N ARG A 105 -4.62 20.25 -44.95
CA ARG A 105 -4.15 18.90 -44.63
C ARG A 105 -2.70 18.91 -44.17
N GLU A 106 -1.84 19.72 -44.77
CA GLU A 106 -0.47 19.93 -44.31
C GLU A 106 -0.43 20.55 -42.91
N TYR A 107 -1.30 21.52 -42.64
CA TYR A 107 -1.46 22.11 -41.32
C TYR A 107 -1.86 21.07 -40.27
N ILE A 108 -2.79 20.17 -40.58
CA ILE A 108 -3.16 19.05 -39.71
C ILE A 108 -1.97 18.11 -39.47
N VAL A 109 -1.24 17.72 -40.52
CA VAL A 109 -0.06 16.84 -40.40
C VAL A 109 1.02 17.46 -39.51
N LYS A 110 1.28 18.76 -39.68
CA LYS A 110 2.26 19.50 -38.88
C LYS A 110 1.96 19.39 -37.38
N HIS A 111 0.72 19.68 -36.97
CA HIS A 111 0.33 19.66 -35.55
C HIS A 111 0.30 18.26 -34.96
N LEU A 112 -0.05 17.23 -35.76
CA LEU A 112 0.05 15.84 -35.32
C LEU A 112 1.50 15.41 -35.08
N ARG A 113 2.43 15.85 -35.94
CA ARG A 113 3.87 15.56 -35.79
C ARG A 113 4.48 16.30 -34.61
N GLU A 114 4.17 17.59 -34.45
CA GLU A 114 4.62 18.39 -33.31
C GLU A 114 4.13 17.80 -31.99
N ALA A 115 2.91 17.26 -31.96
CA ALA A 115 2.38 16.58 -30.79
C ALA A 115 2.95 15.15 -30.57
N GLY A 116 3.73 14.60 -31.50
CA GLY A 116 4.29 13.24 -31.40
C GLY A 116 3.25 12.13 -31.54
N VAL A 117 2.15 12.39 -32.27
CA VAL A 117 1.08 11.41 -32.52
C VAL A 117 1.59 10.28 -33.42
N GLY A 118 1.46 9.05 -32.93
CA GLY A 118 1.71 7.81 -33.65
C GLY A 118 0.53 7.38 -34.54
N TYR A 119 0.60 6.15 -35.06
CA TYR A 119 -0.41 5.62 -36.00
C TYR A 119 -1.80 5.53 -35.36
N ILE A 120 -2.83 5.92 -36.12
CA ILE A 120 -4.23 5.74 -35.76
C ILE A 120 -4.93 5.08 -36.96
N HIS A 121 -5.57 3.93 -36.74
CA HIS A 121 -6.17 3.12 -37.82
C HIS A 121 -7.58 3.61 -38.23
N THR A 122 -8.15 4.59 -37.52
CA THR A 122 -9.56 4.98 -37.66
C THR A 122 -9.73 6.46 -38.02
N PRO A 123 -10.84 6.84 -38.69
CA PRO A 123 -11.22 8.25 -38.82
C PRO A 123 -11.27 8.92 -37.46
N VAL A 124 -10.67 10.11 -37.35
CA VAL A 124 -10.65 10.90 -36.11
C VAL A 124 -11.62 12.06 -36.27
N GLY A 125 -12.66 12.10 -35.44
CA GLY A 125 -13.48 13.29 -35.28
C GLY A 125 -12.76 14.31 -34.41
N LEU A 126 -12.44 15.50 -34.92
CA LEU A 126 -11.71 16.54 -34.17
C LEU A 126 -12.49 17.01 -32.94
N ALA A 127 -13.81 17.16 -33.05
CA ALA A 127 -14.66 17.51 -31.91
C ALA A 127 -14.67 16.43 -30.81
N GLU A 128 -14.58 15.16 -31.21
CA GLU A 128 -14.49 14.02 -30.29
C GLU A 128 -13.10 13.93 -29.67
N ALA A 129 -12.04 14.06 -30.48
CA ALA A 129 -10.66 14.07 -30.04
C ALA A 129 -10.33 15.25 -29.11
N ARG A 130 -10.94 16.43 -29.30
CA ARG A 130 -10.81 17.56 -28.35
C ARG A 130 -11.44 17.26 -26.99
N ARG A 131 -12.48 16.40 -26.98
CA ARG A 131 -13.13 15.90 -25.76
C ARG A 131 -12.42 14.67 -25.18
N TRP A 132 -11.47 14.06 -25.91
CA TRP A 132 -10.53 13.10 -25.35
C TRP A 132 -9.55 13.85 -24.44
N GLU A 133 -10.03 14.46 -23.38
CA GLU A 133 -9.23 14.46 -22.17
C GLU A 133 -9.06 12.97 -21.82
N PRO A 134 -7.84 12.45 -21.55
CA PRO A 134 -7.70 11.08 -21.06
C PRO A 134 -8.66 10.99 -19.89
N ASP A 135 -9.81 10.31 -20.08
CA ASP A 135 -11.04 10.46 -19.28
C ASP A 135 -10.61 10.80 -17.88
N ALA A 136 -10.70 12.09 -17.51
CA ALA A 136 -9.93 12.64 -16.40
C ALA A 136 -9.97 11.59 -15.32
N VAL A 137 -8.85 10.86 -15.15
CA VAL A 137 -8.79 9.81 -14.15
C VAL A 137 -9.09 10.62 -12.93
N SER A 138 -10.30 10.47 -12.41
CA SER A 138 -10.75 11.37 -11.39
C SER A 138 -9.66 11.25 -10.35
N PRO A 139 -9.00 12.35 -9.93
CA PRO A 139 -7.94 12.25 -8.93
C PRO A 139 -8.47 11.64 -7.63
N THR A 140 -9.79 11.40 -7.57
CA THR A 140 -10.53 10.76 -6.49
C THR A 140 -11.23 9.44 -6.86
N SER A 141 -11.25 8.98 -8.12
CA SER A 141 -11.97 7.75 -8.50
C SER A 141 -11.26 6.90 -9.56
N PRO A 142 -10.92 5.64 -9.25
CA PRO A 142 -10.29 4.73 -10.20
C PRO A 142 -11.22 4.39 -11.36
N LYS A 143 -10.67 4.31 -12.57
CA LYS A 143 -11.36 3.84 -13.77
C LYS A 143 -11.17 2.33 -13.90
N ILE A 144 -12.24 1.60 -14.19
CA ILE A 144 -12.19 0.16 -14.34
C ILE A 144 -12.65 -0.20 -15.74
N THR A 145 -11.87 -1.01 -16.45
CA THR A 145 -12.24 -1.58 -17.75
C THR A 145 -12.12 -3.10 -17.70
N SER A 146 -12.85 -3.80 -18.57
CA SER A 146 -12.74 -5.24 -18.70
C SER A 146 -12.50 -5.65 -20.15
N LYS A 147 -11.62 -6.65 -20.35
CA LYS A 147 -11.37 -7.25 -21.67
C LYS A 147 -11.36 -8.77 -21.53
N GLY A 148 -12.46 -9.40 -21.93
CA GLY A 148 -12.63 -10.84 -21.84
C GLY A 148 -12.71 -11.32 -20.38
N ARG A 149 -11.63 -11.92 -19.86
CA ARG A 149 -11.55 -12.39 -18.47
C ARG A 149 -10.70 -11.51 -17.56
N THR A 150 -10.06 -10.50 -18.13
CA THR A 150 -9.13 -9.63 -17.44
C THR A 150 -9.82 -8.32 -17.12
N VAL A 151 -9.79 -7.94 -15.84
CA VAL A 151 -10.23 -6.64 -15.34
C VAL A 151 -8.98 -5.78 -15.19
N PHE A 152 -9.04 -4.56 -15.69
CA PHE A 152 -8.00 -3.55 -15.55
C PHE A 152 -8.56 -2.44 -14.67
N VAL A 153 -7.83 -2.09 -13.62
CA VAL A 153 -8.15 -0.99 -12.72
C VAL A 153 -7.09 0.07 -12.91
N THR A 154 -7.43 1.16 -13.58
CA THR A 154 -6.63 2.38 -13.63
C THR A 154 -6.90 3.17 -12.35
N LEU A 155 -5.91 3.23 -11.48
CA LEU A 155 -5.98 3.91 -10.19
C LEU A 155 -5.86 5.44 -10.37
N PRO A 156 -6.22 6.25 -9.35
CA PRO A 156 -6.13 7.71 -9.43
C PRO A 156 -4.72 8.26 -9.74
N ASP A 157 -3.67 7.49 -9.46
CA ASP A 157 -2.28 7.80 -9.80
C ASP A 157 -1.89 7.31 -11.20
N GLY A 158 -2.83 6.79 -12.00
CA GLY A 158 -2.58 6.26 -13.34
C GLY A 158 -2.02 4.84 -13.36
N VAL A 159 -1.71 4.23 -12.22
CA VAL A 159 -1.24 2.85 -12.15
C VAL A 159 -2.35 1.92 -12.61
N VAL A 160 -2.05 1.06 -13.58
CA VAL A 160 -2.99 0.03 -14.04
C VAL A 160 -2.68 -1.28 -13.34
N VAL A 161 -3.64 -1.77 -12.56
CA VAL A 161 -3.59 -3.09 -11.95
C VAL A 161 -4.53 -4.02 -12.72
N ASP A 162 -4.00 -5.13 -13.23
CA ASP A 162 -4.81 -6.12 -13.93
C ASP A 162 -5.07 -7.36 -13.06
N ARG A 163 -6.24 -7.97 -13.26
CA ARG A 163 -6.56 -9.27 -12.71
C ARG A 163 -7.32 -10.11 -13.71
N THR A 164 -6.75 -11.25 -14.07
CA THR A 164 -7.43 -12.25 -14.89
C THR A 164 -8.25 -13.20 -14.00
N SER A 165 -9.56 -13.18 -14.15
CA SER A 165 -10.48 -14.07 -13.44
C SER A 165 -10.57 -15.45 -14.10
N LYS A 166 -10.64 -16.50 -13.28
CA LYS A 166 -10.94 -17.86 -13.77
C LYS A 166 -12.40 -18.04 -14.17
N SER A 167 -13.31 -17.15 -13.76
CA SER A 167 -14.76 -17.34 -13.95
C SER A 167 -15.54 -16.08 -14.34
N ASN A 168 -14.90 -14.93 -14.61
CA ASN A 168 -15.55 -13.66 -14.96
C ASN A 168 -16.57 -13.13 -13.93
N ASN A 169 -16.47 -13.58 -12.68
CA ASN A 169 -17.50 -13.30 -11.68
C ASN A 169 -17.27 -12.04 -10.84
N TYR A 170 -16.15 -11.33 -11.01
CA TYR A 170 -15.92 -10.13 -10.20
C TYR A 170 -16.81 -9.01 -10.70
N THR A 171 -17.48 -8.36 -9.76
CA THR A 171 -18.34 -7.19 -10.01
C THR A 171 -17.79 -5.95 -9.32
N HIS A 172 -16.89 -6.11 -8.34
CA HIS A 172 -16.32 -5.00 -7.58
C HIS A 172 -14.83 -5.20 -7.32
N ALA A 173 -14.05 -4.12 -7.40
CA ALA A 173 -12.68 -4.03 -6.90
C ALA A 173 -12.67 -3.31 -5.55
N ILE A 174 -11.74 -3.68 -4.67
CA ILE A 174 -11.48 -3.00 -3.40
C ILE A 174 -10.18 -2.23 -3.56
N ILE A 175 -10.28 -0.91 -3.45
CA ILE A 175 -9.20 0.02 -3.76
C ILE A 175 -8.71 0.64 -2.46
N ALA A 176 -7.39 0.69 -2.28
CA ALA A 176 -6.74 1.32 -1.14
C ALA A 176 -5.95 2.55 -1.60
N SER A 177 -6.15 3.69 -0.92
CA SER A 177 -5.37 4.91 -1.14
C SER A 177 -3.94 4.79 -0.61
N PRO A 178 -3.02 5.70 -0.97
CA PRO A 178 -1.85 5.98 -0.14
C PRO A 178 -2.27 6.26 1.31
N GLU A 179 -1.33 6.08 2.23
CA GLU A 179 -1.54 6.47 3.61
C GLU A 179 -1.72 7.99 3.74
N ASN A 180 -2.65 8.40 4.58
CA ASN A 180 -2.79 9.77 5.01
C ASN A 180 -1.69 10.06 6.04
N THR A 181 -0.68 10.83 5.63
CA THR A 181 0.50 11.15 6.45
C THR A 181 0.13 11.87 7.75
N ASP A 182 -0.91 12.70 7.78
CA ASP A 182 -1.38 13.33 9.02
C ASP A 182 -1.91 12.31 10.02
N VAL A 183 -2.61 11.27 9.53
CA VAL A 183 -3.12 10.18 10.36
C VAL A 183 -1.96 9.30 10.84
N VAL A 184 -1.02 8.94 9.97
CA VAL A 184 0.20 8.18 10.35
C VAL A 184 0.95 8.93 11.45
N ARG A 185 1.22 10.22 11.25
CA ARG A 185 1.93 11.07 12.21
C ARG A 185 1.22 11.10 13.58
N LYS A 186 -0.10 11.28 13.59
CA LYS A 186 -0.89 11.26 14.84
C LYS A 186 -0.81 9.92 15.55
N LEU A 187 -0.93 8.80 14.83
CA LEU A 187 -0.84 7.46 15.40
C LEU A 187 0.57 7.19 15.97
N ALA A 188 1.62 7.56 15.22
CA ALA A 188 3.00 7.41 15.67
C ALA A 188 3.29 8.22 16.94
N LEU A 189 2.76 9.45 17.07
CA LEU A 189 2.90 10.25 18.28
C LEU A 189 2.18 9.63 19.49
N VAL A 190 0.98 9.08 19.29
CA VAL A 190 0.25 8.38 20.36
C VAL A 190 1.02 7.14 20.80
N GLU A 191 1.51 6.33 19.85
CA GLU A 191 2.34 5.15 20.13
C GLU A 191 3.62 5.52 20.89
N ALA A 192 4.31 6.58 20.45
CA ALA A 192 5.50 7.08 21.13
C ALA A 192 5.20 7.53 22.57
N ASP A 193 4.11 8.25 22.80
CA ASP A 193 3.71 8.72 24.13
C ASP A 193 3.30 7.57 25.06
N GLU A 194 2.60 6.56 24.55
CA GLU A 194 2.26 5.36 25.32
C GLU A 194 3.50 4.57 25.73
N HIS A 195 4.44 4.38 24.80
CA HIS A 195 5.68 3.67 25.08
C HIS A 195 6.65 4.47 25.96
N ARG A 196 6.68 5.80 25.85
CA ARG A 196 7.45 6.67 26.78
C ARG A 196 6.97 6.51 28.21
N LYS A 197 5.65 6.48 28.43
CA LYS A 197 5.10 6.21 29.78
C LYS A 197 5.55 4.86 30.32
N GLU A 198 5.58 3.82 29.48
CA GLU A 198 6.10 2.51 29.89
C GLU A 198 7.61 2.56 30.20
N VAL A 199 8.42 3.29 29.42
CA VAL A 199 9.85 3.52 29.73
C VAL A 199 10.01 4.24 31.07
N ASP A 200 9.27 5.32 31.30
CA ASP A 200 9.30 6.09 32.54
C ASP A 200 8.90 5.23 33.75
N ASP A 201 7.84 4.41 33.60
CA ASP A 201 7.39 3.49 34.65
C ASP A 201 8.46 2.42 34.97
N ILE A 202 9.19 1.92 33.96
CA ILE A 202 10.28 0.97 34.15
C ILE A 202 11.50 1.64 34.80
N ASP A 203 11.90 2.82 34.33
CA ASP A 203 13.04 3.57 34.86
C ASP A 203 12.78 3.96 36.34
N ALA A 204 11.55 4.37 36.69
CA ALA A 204 11.13 4.60 38.07
C ALA A 204 11.20 3.32 38.93
N ALA A 205 10.71 2.18 38.41
CA ALA A 205 10.77 0.91 39.14
C ALA A 205 12.20 0.38 39.34
N LEU A 206 13.13 0.70 38.43
CA LEU A 206 14.54 0.35 38.57
C LEU A 206 15.29 1.22 39.59
N ALA A 207 14.81 2.45 39.83
CA ALA A 207 15.37 3.39 40.81
C ALA A 207 14.97 3.06 42.27
N GLU A 208 13.81 2.44 42.47
CA GLU A 208 13.31 2.01 43.78
C GLU A 208 13.55 0.50 44.06
N PRO A 209 13.36 0.03 45.31
CA PRO A 209 13.23 -1.39 45.57
C PRO A 209 12.08 -2.01 44.76
N LEU A 210 12.37 -3.06 43.98
CA LEU A 210 11.39 -3.68 43.09
C LEU A 210 10.21 -4.25 43.88
N LYS A 211 8.99 -3.90 43.44
CA LYS A 211 7.76 -4.53 43.90
C LYS A 211 7.45 -5.74 43.03
N ILE A 212 7.78 -6.94 43.52
CA ILE A 212 7.49 -8.20 42.85
C ILE A 212 6.30 -8.89 43.52
N ARG A 213 5.35 -9.40 42.73
CA ARG A 213 4.35 -10.36 43.20
C ARG A 213 4.58 -11.72 42.55
N SER A 214 4.52 -12.76 43.37
CA SER A 214 4.41 -14.14 42.91
C SER A 214 2.93 -14.47 42.73
N VAL A 215 2.57 -15.03 41.58
CA VAL A 215 1.24 -15.56 41.30
C VAL A 215 1.38 -17.06 41.16
N GLN A 216 0.71 -17.82 42.03
CA GLN A 216 0.66 -19.27 41.88
C GLN A 216 -0.15 -19.61 40.62
N ARG A 217 0.46 -20.33 39.69
CA ARG A 217 -0.25 -20.93 38.56
C ARG A 217 -0.65 -22.34 38.96
N VAL A 218 -1.92 -22.68 38.79
CA VAL A 218 -2.36 -24.07 38.91
C VAL A 218 -1.72 -24.84 37.74
N LYS A 219 -1.13 -25.99 38.06
CA LYS A 219 -0.43 -26.90 37.14
C LYS A 219 -1.16 -27.02 35.80
N THR A 220 -0.66 -26.36 34.75
CA THR A 220 -1.16 -26.56 33.40
C THR A 220 -0.59 -27.87 32.87
N THR A 221 -1.42 -28.89 32.71
CA THR A 221 -1.06 -30.25 32.29
C THR A 221 -0.67 -30.37 30.81
N GLY A 222 -0.61 -29.26 30.06
CA GLY A 222 -0.53 -29.26 28.59
C GLY A 222 0.88 -29.27 28.00
N ASP A 223 1.84 -28.55 28.60
CA ASP A 223 3.21 -28.43 28.09
C ASP A 223 4.21 -28.20 29.26
N PRO A 224 4.98 -29.21 29.70
CA PRO A 224 6.04 -29.03 30.66
C PRO A 224 7.27 -28.34 30.04
N ASP A 225 7.99 -27.51 30.81
CA ASP A 225 9.36 -27.09 30.48
C ASP A 225 10.35 -28.22 30.74
N VAL A 226 11.64 -28.05 30.44
CA VAL A 226 12.69 -29.01 30.84
C VAL A 226 13.71 -28.38 31.81
N ASN A 227 14.01 -29.07 32.92
CA ASN A 227 15.03 -28.62 33.89
C ASN A 227 16.44 -28.67 33.28
N HIS A 228 17.46 -28.31 34.08
CA HIS A 228 18.86 -28.35 33.64
C HIS A 228 19.39 -29.76 33.38
N GLN A 229 18.68 -30.79 33.86
CA GLN A 229 18.87 -32.20 33.59
C GLN A 229 18.05 -32.70 32.38
N GLY A 230 17.22 -31.86 31.75
CA GLY A 230 16.35 -32.23 30.62
C GLY A 230 15.02 -32.89 31.02
N GLU A 231 14.66 -32.91 32.29
CA GLU A 231 13.44 -33.55 32.80
C GLU A 231 12.25 -32.56 32.82
N PRO A 232 11.02 -33.03 32.53
CA PRO A 232 9.86 -32.16 32.46
C PRO A 232 9.50 -31.52 33.81
N VAL A 233 9.39 -30.19 33.84
CA VAL A 233 8.97 -29.42 35.02
C VAL A 233 7.66 -28.69 34.74
N TYR A 234 6.72 -28.86 35.66
CA TYR A 234 5.44 -28.16 35.64
C TYR A 234 5.52 -26.93 36.54
N TYR A 235 5.31 -25.74 35.97
CA TYR A 235 5.43 -24.45 36.67
C TYR A 235 4.40 -24.30 37.79
N ASN A 236 4.82 -23.79 38.95
CA ASN A 236 3.92 -23.43 40.05
C ASN A 236 3.80 -21.91 40.26
N HIS A 237 4.75 -21.09 39.77
CA HIS A 237 4.76 -19.65 40.05
C HIS A 237 5.15 -18.78 38.84
N GLU A 238 4.51 -17.61 38.77
CA GLU A 238 4.78 -16.52 37.84
C GLU A 238 5.19 -15.28 38.64
N TYR A 239 6.38 -14.72 38.39
CA TYR A 239 6.86 -13.50 39.01
C TYR A 239 6.58 -12.30 38.12
N ARG A 240 5.93 -11.28 38.70
CA ARG A 240 5.51 -10.08 37.98
C ARG A 240 6.05 -8.85 38.71
N ALA A 241 6.78 -8.02 37.97
CA ALA A 241 7.17 -6.69 38.42
C ALA A 241 6.02 -5.70 38.20
N TYR A 242 5.85 -4.81 39.17
CA TYR A 242 4.84 -3.77 39.16
C TYR A 242 5.46 -2.39 39.33
N SER A 243 4.91 -1.40 38.64
CA SER A 243 5.20 0.02 38.84
C SER A 243 4.66 0.51 40.17
N THR A 244 5.01 1.74 40.53
CA THR A 244 4.56 2.41 41.76
C THR A 244 3.04 2.56 41.82
N ASP A 245 2.37 2.78 40.69
CA ASP A 245 0.91 2.86 40.55
C ASP A 245 0.22 1.48 40.40
N GLY A 246 0.99 0.38 40.47
CA GLY A 246 0.45 -0.98 40.46
C GLY A 246 0.15 -1.56 39.07
N LYS A 247 0.63 -0.92 37.98
CA LYS A 247 0.60 -1.52 36.64
C LYS A 247 1.68 -2.59 36.49
N ARG A 248 1.45 -3.56 35.61
CA ARG A 248 2.40 -4.65 35.34
C ARG A 248 3.44 -4.18 34.31
N LEU A 249 4.72 -4.23 34.67
CA LEU A 249 5.82 -3.70 33.84
C LEU A 249 6.46 -4.71 32.88
N LEU A 250 6.32 -6.01 33.16
CA LEU A 250 6.91 -7.08 32.34
C LEU A 250 5.87 -8.15 32.02
N LYS A 251 6.00 -8.78 30.86
CA LYS A 251 5.37 -10.06 30.58
C LYS A 251 6.11 -11.15 31.37
N THR A 252 5.70 -11.33 32.63
CA THR A 252 5.98 -12.43 33.57
C THR A 252 7.28 -13.23 33.41
N LEU A 253 8.15 -13.23 34.44
CA LEU A 253 9.17 -14.27 34.59
C LEU A 253 8.52 -15.55 35.13
N ARG A 254 8.66 -16.66 34.40
CA ARG A 254 8.11 -17.94 34.83
C ARG A 254 9.08 -18.62 35.78
N GLY A 255 8.60 -18.93 36.98
CA GLY A 255 9.35 -19.70 37.96
C GLY A 255 9.57 -21.11 37.43
N ASN A 256 10.85 -21.46 37.27
CA ASN A 256 11.45 -22.72 36.76
C ASN A 256 12.29 -22.55 35.47
N SER A 257 12.42 -21.33 34.92
CA SER A 257 13.51 -21.06 33.98
C SER A 257 14.85 -21.31 34.68
N LYS A 258 15.75 -22.05 34.04
CA LYS A 258 17.08 -22.37 34.58
C LYS A 258 17.74 -21.09 35.15
N GLN A 259 18.42 -21.22 36.30
CA GLN A 259 19.33 -20.25 36.92
C GLN A 259 18.70 -18.95 37.48
N GLU A 260 17.74 -18.32 36.80
CA GLU A 260 17.31 -16.95 37.11
C GLU A 260 16.25 -16.82 38.22
N THR A 261 15.36 -17.83 38.34
CA THR A 261 14.26 -17.82 39.32
C THR A 261 14.38 -18.92 40.39
N GLN A 262 15.41 -19.76 40.30
CA GLN A 262 15.67 -20.88 41.21
C GLN A 262 15.95 -20.42 42.64
N GLY A 263 16.45 -19.21 42.83
CA GLY A 263 16.78 -18.67 44.16
C GLY A 263 15.61 -18.65 45.14
N ALA A 264 14.36 -18.61 44.66
CA ALA A 264 13.16 -18.64 45.50
C ALA A 264 12.68 -20.05 45.87
N TYR A 265 13.37 -21.10 45.43
CA TYR A 265 13.11 -22.49 45.78
C TYR A 265 14.27 -23.06 46.64
N ASP A 266 14.01 -24.10 47.41
CA ASP A 266 15.08 -24.88 48.07
C ASP A 266 15.54 -26.07 47.21
N GLU A 267 16.48 -26.86 47.75
CA GLU A 267 17.07 -28.03 47.09
C GLU A 267 16.02 -29.11 46.78
N ASP A 268 14.93 -29.16 47.56
CA ASP A 268 13.80 -30.07 47.38
C ASP A 268 12.72 -29.51 46.43
N GLY A 269 12.92 -28.31 45.86
CA GLY A 269 12.00 -27.67 44.93
C GLY A 269 10.77 -27.02 45.57
N LYS A 270 10.79 -26.77 46.88
CA LYS A 270 9.73 -26.06 47.61
C LYS A 270 9.93 -24.54 47.53
N TYR A 271 8.85 -23.82 47.27
CA TYR A 271 8.86 -22.35 47.20
C TYR A 271 8.96 -21.71 48.59
N HIS A 272 9.81 -20.68 48.70
CA HIS A 272 10.07 -19.91 49.92
C HIS A 272 9.83 -18.42 49.66
N PRO A 273 8.73 -17.81 50.14
CA PRO A 273 8.36 -16.43 49.84
C PRO A 273 9.36 -15.40 50.40
N ASP A 274 10.05 -15.73 51.49
CA ASP A 274 11.15 -14.97 52.09
C ASP A 274 12.41 -14.92 51.21
N ARG A 275 12.50 -15.79 50.18
CA ARG A 275 13.63 -15.83 49.24
C ARG A 275 13.36 -15.08 47.93
N ILE A 276 12.25 -14.35 47.82
CA ILE A 276 11.86 -13.64 46.59
C ILE A 276 12.90 -12.60 46.15
N GLU A 277 13.65 -12.02 47.08
CA GLU A 277 14.71 -11.04 46.81
C GLU A 277 15.83 -11.61 45.93
N LYS A 278 16.06 -12.93 45.96
CA LYS A 278 17.04 -13.59 45.08
C LYS A 278 16.68 -13.50 43.60
N ILE A 279 15.43 -13.20 43.26
CA ILE A 279 14.95 -13.00 41.88
C ILE A 279 15.17 -11.55 41.43
N PHE A 280 15.43 -10.61 42.34
CA PHE A 280 15.52 -9.18 42.01
C PHE A 280 16.59 -8.90 40.94
N PRO A 281 17.81 -9.48 40.97
CA PRO A 281 18.79 -9.26 39.91
C PRO A 281 18.29 -9.68 38.52
N ALA A 282 17.69 -10.87 38.41
CA ALA A 282 17.12 -11.38 37.15
C ALA A 282 15.94 -10.52 36.67
N MET A 283 15.06 -10.11 37.58
CA MET A 283 13.95 -9.20 37.25
C MET A 283 14.45 -7.82 36.79
N LYS A 284 15.49 -7.27 37.43
CA LYS A 284 16.13 -6.02 36.98
C LYS A 284 16.73 -6.17 35.58
N ALA A 285 17.38 -7.30 35.28
CA ALA A 285 17.92 -7.57 33.95
C ALA A 285 16.81 -7.64 32.89
N ALA A 286 15.73 -8.37 33.16
CA ALA A 286 14.59 -8.47 32.26
C ALA A 286 13.86 -7.13 32.06
N LEU A 287 13.75 -6.31 33.11
CA LEU A 287 13.20 -4.96 33.00
C LEU A 287 14.09 -4.05 32.14
N LYS A 288 15.41 -4.14 32.25
CA LYS A 288 16.34 -3.38 31.37
C LYS A 288 16.21 -3.82 29.90
N GLU A 289 16.09 -5.12 29.64
CA GLU A 289 15.87 -5.63 28.28
C GLU A 289 14.52 -5.13 27.72
N ARG A 290 13.46 -5.19 28.53
CA ARG A 290 12.14 -4.65 28.17
C ARG A 290 12.22 -3.15 27.90
N ARG A 291 12.88 -2.38 28.76
CA ARG A 291 13.09 -0.93 28.60
C ARG A 291 13.77 -0.62 27.28
N ASN A 292 14.84 -1.33 26.92
CA ASN A 292 15.52 -1.16 25.64
C ASN A 292 14.62 -1.51 24.45
N THR A 293 13.83 -2.58 24.57
CA THR A 293 12.86 -2.98 23.54
C THR A 293 11.80 -1.91 23.32
N VAL A 294 11.20 -1.40 24.41
CA VAL A 294 10.17 -0.37 24.37
C VAL A 294 10.73 0.96 23.88
N GLN A 295 11.95 1.32 24.30
CA GLN A 295 12.67 2.48 23.74
C GLN A 295 12.83 2.33 22.23
N GLY A 296 13.18 1.15 21.71
CA GLY A 296 13.24 0.91 20.27
C GLY A 296 11.91 1.15 19.55
N TYR A 297 10.76 0.92 20.20
CA TYR A 297 9.45 1.30 19.64
C TYR A 297 9.23 2.81 19.64
N VAL A 298 9.62 3.52 20.72
CA VAL A 298 9.61 4.99 20.76
C VAL A 298 10.46 5.57 19.63
N ASP A 299 11.70 5.09 19.50
CA ASP A 299 12.66 5.57 18.51
C ASP A 299 12.15 5.34 17.09
N LYS A 300 11.56 4.16 16.83
CA LYS A 300 10.94 3.85 15.53
C LYS A 300 9.76 4.78 15.23
N ALA A 301 8.85 4.98 16.18
CA ALA A 301 7.71 5.86 16.01
C ALA A 301 8.14 7.32 15.76
N MET A 302 9.15 7.80 16.50
CA MET A 302 9.71 9.14 16.31
C MET A 302 10.46 9.28 14.98
N SER A 303 11.17 8.24 14.52
CA SER A 303 11.77 8.21 13.19
C SER A 303 10.73 8.35 12.08
N THR A 304 9.56 7.71 12.22
CA THR A 304 8.45 7.90 11.28
C THR A 304 7.93 9.34 11.29
N VAL A 305 7.80 9.96 12.46
CA VAL A 305 7.41 11.38 12.57
C VAL A 305 8.43 12.28 11.87
N GLU A 306 9.71 12.03 12.07
CA GLU A 306 10.80 12.78 11.42
C GLU A 306 10.78 12.60 9.90
N GLU A 307 10.59 11.38 9.40
CA GLU A 307 10.47 11.12 7.96
C GLU A 307 9.27 11.88 7.35
N ILE A 308 8.15 11.99 8.08
CA ILE A 308 6.98 12.74 7.62
C ILE A 308 7.28 14.24 7.62
N ASP A 309 7.83 14.77 8.71
CA ASP A 309 8.12 16.20 8.87
C ASP A 309 9.18 16.67 7.85
N ASN A 310 10.11 15.79 7.46
CA ASN A 310 11.14 16.05 6.45
C ASN A 310 10.70 15.69 5.01
N GLY A 311 9.49 15.16 4.82
CA GLY A 311 8.95 14.79 3.51
C GLY A 311 9.60 13.57 2.85
N THR A 312 10.33 12.74 3.60
CA THR A 312 10.99 11.52 3.10
C THR A 312 10.15 10.25 3.34
N TYR A 313 9.02 10.36 4.05
CA TYR A 313 8.13 9.24 4.33
C TYR A 313 7.46 8.71 3.05
N ASN A 314 7.55 7.40 2.84
CA ASN A 314 6.86 6.73 1.74
C ASN A 314 5.45 6.30 2.16
N ALA A 315 4.45 7.11 1.82
CA ALA A 315 3.03 6.81 2.08
C ALA A 315 2.46 5.65 1.23
N GLY A 316 3.27 5.05 0.36
CA GLY A 316 2.84 4.07 -0.63
C GLY A 316 2.04 4.69 -1.76
N THR A 317 1.52 3.84 -2.64
CA THR A 317 0.73 4.22 -3.81
C THR A 317 -0.70 3.71 -3.69
N TRP A 318 -1.56 4.10 -4.63
CA TRP A 318 -2.85 3.44 -4.76
C TRP A 318 -2.65 1.96 -5.09
N SER A 319 -3.59 1.11 -4.68
CA SER A 319 -3.53 -0.32 -4.98
C SER A 319 -4.91 -0.97 -5.03
N ALA A 320 -5.06 -1.99 -5.88
CA ALA A 320 -6.21 -2.88 -5.85
C ALA A 320 -5.98 -3.98 -4.80
N TRP A 321 -6.51 -3.77 -3.60
CA TRP A 321 -6.33 -4.65 -2.45
C TRP A 321 -7.06 -5.99 -2.59
N GLY A 322 -8.16 -6.01 -3.35
CA GLY A 322 -8.96 -7.21 -3.53
C GLY A 322 -10.05 -7.06 -4.57
N PHE A 323 -10.75 -8.16 -4.85
CA PHE A 323 -11.86 -8.21 -5.79
C PHE A 323 -12.97 -9.08 -5.22
N SER A 324 -14.22 -8.71 -5.50
CA SER A 324 -15.40 -9.39 -5.01
C SER A 324 -16.41 -9.60 -6.13
N ALA A 325 -17.18 -10.69 -6.04
CA ALA A 325 -18.32 -10.96 -6.90
C ALA A 325 -19.61 -10.26 -6.43
N SER A 326 -19.57 -9.58 -5.28
CA SER A 326 -20.72 -8.91 -4.65
C SER A 326 -20.31 -7.57 -4.05
N ALA A 327 -21.16 -6.55 -4.25
CA ALA A 327 -21.03 -5.21 -3.67
C ALA A 327 -20.96 -5.28 -2.13
N ALA A 328 -21.92 -5.95 -1.51
CA ALA A 328 -22.01 -6.06 -0.05
C ALA A 328 -20.76 -6.69 0.58
N ASN A 329 -20.18 -7.72 -0.06
CA ASN A 329 -18.94 -8.33 0.40
C ASN A 329 -17.72 -7.42 0.18
N ALA A 330 -17.69 -6.66 -0.92
CA ALA A 330 -16.64 -5.69 -1.19
C ALA A 330 -16.64 -4.59 -0.12
N GLU A 331 -17.80 -3.99 0.16
CA GLU A 331 -17.95 -2.96 1.18
C GLU A 331 -17.64 -3.46 2.59
N LYS A 332 -18.07 -4.68 2.93
CA LYS A 332 -17.72 -5.31 4.20
C LYS A 332 -16.21 -5.47 4.32
N THR A 333 -15.54 -5.89 3.26
CA THR A 333 -14.08 -6.06 3.23
C THR A 333 -13.38 -4.70 3.35
N ALA A 334 -13.81 -3.68 2.59
CA ALA A 334 -13.27 -2.33 2.68
C ALA A 334 -13.35 -1.77 4.12
N ARG A 335 -14.51 -1.89 4.77
CA ARG A 335 -14.68 -1.48 6.18
C ARG A 335 -13.80 -2.27 7.14
N SER A 336 -13.68 -3.58 6.96
CA SER A 336 -12.80 -4.41 7.79
C SER A 336 -11.33 -4.02 7.63
N SER A 337 -10.90 -3.70 6.40
CA SER A 337 -9.52 -3.28 6.11
C SER A 337 -9.17 -1.94 6.75
N MET A 338 -10.12 -1.00 6.85
CA MET A 338 -9.89 0.27 7.57
C MET A 338 -9.50 0.06 9.04
N ASN A 339 -10.01 -0.98 9.70
CA ASN A 339 -9.61 -1.29 11.07
C ASN A 339 -8.18 -1.84 11.17
N HIS A 340 -7.66 -2.45 10.10
CA HIS A 340 -6.31 -3.01 10.06
C HIS A 340 -5.27 -2.02 9.54
N ALA A 341 -5.65 -1.11 8.65
CA ALA A 341 -4.80 -0.09 8.05
C ALA A 341 -5.48 1.29 8.16
N PRO A 342 -5.56 1.86 9.39
CA PRO A 342 -6.36 3.05 9.68
C PRO A 342 -5.87 4.33 9.00
N ALA A 343 -4.60 4.35 8.56
CA ALA A 343 -4.06 5.45 7.79
C ALA A 343 -4.50 5.43 6.31
N ARG A 344 -5.08 4.34 5.82
CA ARG A 344 -5.51 4.22 4.41
C ARG A 344 -7.03 4.33 4.31
N THR A 345 -7.49 4.94 3.23
CA THR A 345 -8.91 4.86 2.85
C THR A 345 -9.12 3.65 1.95
N PHE A 346 -10.24 2.97 2.14
CA PHE A 346 -10.64 1.82 1.33
C PHE A 346 -12.00 2.06 0.70
N SER A 347 -12.14 1.78 -0.59
CA SER A 347 -13.41 1.91 -1.30
C SER A 347 -13.72 0.65 -2.10
N ALA A 348 -15.00 0.31 -2.18
CA ALA A 348 -15.50 -0.68 -3.13
C ALA A 348 -15.93 0.05 -4.40
N VAL A 349 -15.41 -0.36 -5.55
CA VAL A 349 -15.67 0.28 -6.84
C VAL A 349 -16.23 -0.77 -7.79
N GLU A 350 -17.36 -0.45 -8.42
CA GLU A 350 -18.00 -1.34 -9.40
C GLU A 350 -17.13 -1.51 -10.65
N ILE A 351 -17.10 -2.73 -11.17
CA ILE A 351 -16.40 -3.09 -12.40
C ILE A 351 -17.41 -2.99 -13.54
N ASP A 352 -17.22 -2.02 -14.44
CA ASP A 352 -18.03 -1.90 -15.66
C ASP A 352 -17.87 -3.17 -16.52
N LYS A 353 -19.01 -3.78 -16.85
CA LYS A 353 -19.09 -5.05 -17.60
C LYS A 353 -19.18 -4.85 -19.09
#